data_AF-A0A6B3SQ60-F1
#
_entry.id   AF-A0A6B3SQ60-F1
#
_cell.length_a   1.000
_cell.length_b   1.000
_cell.length_c   1.000
_cell.angle_alpha   90.00
_cell.angle_beta   90.00
_cell.angle_gamma   90.00
#
_symmetry.space_group_name_H-M   'P 1'
#
loop_
_entity.id
_entity.type
_entity.pdbx_description
1 polymer ?
#
loop_
_entity_poly.entity_id
_entity_poly.type
_entity_poly.pdbx_seq_one_letter_code
_entity_poly.pdbx_strand_id
1 'polypeptide(L)'
;MPNKEFDNAAAATARLQRKIQEETDAREGMRDGGQQESGPVQAGQREQPAPPFPKKRLAKPGTESELDPAPQFMAPGYKGSGKLEGMTAIVTGADSGIGRAVAVLFAREGADVAVLYLNEHGDAEMTKRCVEKEGRRCLLIAGDVRDSAFCNQAVQQTVDAFGKLDILVNNAAFQEHALSLEEITDEHFDMTIRTNLYGYFNMARAALPHLKAGSSIINSGSETGLFGQPILLDYSATKGAIHAFTKALATNVAPRGIRVNAVAPGPVWTPLNPADQPLDQVEQFGSSTDMKRPAQPEEVSPAYVFLAAPVCSAYITGVVLPVMGGVTGSA
;
A
#
# COMPACT_ATOMS: atom_id res chain seq x y z
N MET A 1 16.60 50.20 -28.67
CA MET A 1 17.91 50.14 -28.01
C MET A 1 17.80 49.14 -26.86
N PRO A 2 18.69 48.14 -26.74
CA PRO A 2 18.64 47.21 -25.63
C PRO A 2 18.82 47.97 -24.31
N ASN A 3 18.00 47.62 -23.33
CA ASN A 3 17.81 48.38 -22.12
C ASN A 3 18.92 48.01 -21.12
N LYS A 4 19.91 48.91 -21.03
CA LYS A 4 21.19 48.74 -20.30
C LYS A 4 21.03 48.31 -18.84
N GLU A 5 19.89 48.59 -18.20
CA GLU A 5 19.62 48.14 -16.83
C GLU A 5 19.41 46.61 -16.75
N PHE A 6 18.71 46.02 -17.72
CA PHE A 6 18.53 44.57 -17.77
C PHE A 6 19.84 43.85 -18.12
N ASP A 7 20.67 44.45 -18.98
CA ASP A 7 21.99 43.90 -19.32
C ASP A 7 22.95 43.92 -18.12
N ASN A 8 22.90 44.99 -17.29
CA ASN A 8 23.69 45.10 -16.07
C ASN A 8 23.23 44.11 -14.98
N ALA A 9 21.93 43.91 -14.83
CA ALA A 9 21.35 42.92 -13.91
C ALA A 9 21.70 41.47 -14.32
N ALA A 10 21.67 41.19 -15.63
CA ALA A 10 22.09 39.90 -16.17
C ALA A 10 23.59 39.64 -15.92
N ALA A 11 24.46 40.63 -16.14
CA ALA A 11 25.88 40.52 -15.87
C ALA A 11 26.21 40.32 -14.38
N ALA A 12 25.46 40.96 -13.47
CA ALA A 12 25.59 40.75 -12.04
C ALA A 12 25.17 39.34 -11.62
N THR A 13 24.05 38.84 -12.16
CA THR A 13 23.57 37.47 -11.93
C THR A 13 24.58 36.43 -12.42
N ALA A 14 25.15 36.62 -13.61
CA ALA A 14 26.17 35.72 -14.16
C ALA A 14 27.48 35.70 -13.35
N ARG A 15 27.83 36.79 -12.66
CA ARG A 15 28.96 36.81 -11.71
C ARG A 15 28.65 36.03 -10.44
N LEU A 16 27.44 36.19 -9.91
CA LEU A 16 26.98 35.46 -8.73
C LEU A 16 26.92 33.94 -8.98
N GLN A 17 26.37 33.52 -10.13
CA GLN A 17 26.31 32.11 -10.51
C GLN A 17 27.70 31.48 -10.63
N ARG A 18 28.65 32.17 -11.27
CA ARG A 18 30.04 31.69 -11.37
C ARG A 18 30.72 31.57 -10.02
N LYS A 19 30.53 32.56 -9.13
CA LYS A 19 31.04 32.50 -7.77
C LYS A 19 30.48 31.30 -6.99
N ILE A 20 29.17 31.04 -7.11
CA ILE A 20 28.53 29.87 -6.48
C ILE A 20 29.11 28.57 -7.03
N GLN A 21 29.33 28.48 -8.34
CA GLN A 21 29.96 27.31 -8.98
C GLN A 21 31.38 27.09 -8.43
N GLU A 22 32.23 28.13 -8.44
CA GLU A 22 33.61 28.06 -7.94
C GLU A 22 33.66 27.63 -6.46
N GLU A 23 32.77 28.18 -5.61
CA GLU A 23 32.68 27.78 -4.20
C GLU A 23 32.19 26.34 -4.02
N THR A 24 31.34 25.84 -4.93
CA THR A 24 30.83 24.47 -4.90
C THR A 24 31.90 23.48 -5.35
N ASP A 25 32.56 23.74 -6.48
CA ASP A 25 33.64 22.92 -7.03
C ASP A 25 34.80 22.81 -6.03
N ALA A 26 35.13 23.91 -5.34
CA ALA A 26 36.15 23.91 -4.29
C ALA A 26 35.77 23.02 -3.08
N ARG A 27 34.48 22.96 -2.72
CA ARG A 27 33.98 22.08 -1.64
C ARG A 27 33.92 20.61 -2.07
N GLU A 28 33.59 20.34 -3.32
CA GLU A 28 33.57 18.98 -3.86
C GLU A 28 34.97 18.39 -3.99
N GLY A 29 35.96 19.19 -4.43
CA GLY A 29 37.37 18.79 -4.43
C GLY A 29 37.94 18.47 -3.03
N MET A 30 37.26 18.90 -1.96
CA MET A 30 37.60 18.57 -0.56
C MET A 30 36.84 17.35 0.00
N ARG A 31 35.82 16.84 -0.72
CA ARG A 31 34.93 15.76 -0.26
C ARG A 31 35.34 14.36 -0.73
N ASP A 32 36.52 14.19 -1.33
CA ASP A 32 37.02 12.90 -1.83
C ASP A 32 37.51 11.96 -0.70
N GLY A 33 36.66 11.77 0.31
CA GLY A 33 36.92 10.99 1.51
C GLY A 33 35.62 10.37 2.04
N GLY A 34 35.24 9.23 1.47
CA GLY A 34 34.25 8.30 2.00
C GLY A 34 32.81 8.80 2.00
N GLN A 35 31.99 8.31 1.07
CA GLN A 35 30.54 8.28 1.31
C GLN A 35 30.31 7.46 2.58
N GLN A 36 29.88 8.14 3.65
CA GLN A 36 29.44 7.50 4.87
C GLN A 36 28.22 6.64 4.49
N GLU A 37 28.36 5.31 4.52
CA GLU A 37 27.22 4.40 4.31
C GLU A 37 26.15 4.74 5.35
N SER A 38 25.11 5.46 4.93
CA SER A 38 24.01 5.81 5.81
C SER A 38 23.17 4.56 6.04
N GLY A 39 23.16 4.08 7.28
CA GLY A 39 22.32 2.94 7.69
C GLY A 39 20.81 3.20 7.52
N PRO A 40 19.97 2.22 7.88
CA PRO A 40 18.51 2.30 7.80
C PRO A 40 17.91 3.62 8.31
N VAL A 41 17.14 4.31 7.46
CA VAL A 41 16.54 5.60 7.78
C VAL A 41 15.30 5.43 8.66
N GLN A 42 15.34 6.02 9.85
CA GLN A 42 14.25 5.98 10.84
C GLN A 42 13.52 7.33 10.89
N ALA A 43 12.63 7.59 9.91
CA ALA A 43 11.90 8.85 9.81
C ALA A 43 10.62 8.92 10.69
N GLY A 44 10.27 7.83 11.37
CA GLY A 44 9.08 7.72 12.22
C GLY A 44 9.32 8.06 13.69
N GLN A 45 8.26 8.04 14.49
CA GLN A 45 8.33 8.26 15.95
C GLN A 45 8.93 7.08 16.74
N ARG A 46 9.03 5.91 16.11
CA ARG A 46 9.63 4.70 16.69
C ARG A 46 10.58 4.08 15.68
N GLU A 47 11.58 3.41 16.21
CA GLU A 47 12.51 2.62 15.41
C GLU A 47 11.79 1.40 14.83
N GLN A 48 11.98 1.20 13.53
CA GLN A 48 11.41 0.11 12.75
C GLN A 48 12.47 -0.96 12.50
N PRO A 49 12.09 -2.25 12.48
CA PRO A 49 13.01 -3.32 12.15
C PRO A 49 13.69 -3.08 10.80
N ALA A 50 15.00 -3.37 10.75
CA ALA A 50 15.83 -3.20 9.58
C ALA A 50 16.69 -4.46 9.38
N PRO A 51 17.15 -4.74 8.15
CA PRO A 51 17.98 -5.90 7.87
C PRO A 51 19.32 -5.86 8.67
N PRO A 52 19.93 -7.02 8.95
CA PRO A 52 19.54 -8.35 8.48
C PRO A 52 18.37 -8.98 9.26
N PHE A 53 17.44 -9.62 8.56
CA PHE A 53 16.32 -10.39 9.13
C PHE A 53 16.63 -11.90 9.25
N PRO A 54 15.97 -12.62 10.18
CA PRO A 54 16.06 -14.09 10.27
C PRO A 54 15.66 -14.81 8.98
N LYS A 55 16.39 -15.87 8.62
CA LYS A 55 16.11 -16.72 7.45
C LYS A 55 14.96 -17.69 7.75
N LYS A 56 13.72 -17.35 7.36
CA LYS A 56 12.54 -18.23 7.50
C LYS A 56 11.68 -18.23 6.24
N ARG A 57 11.22 -19.41 5.81
CA ARG A 57 10.27 -19.61 4.70
C ARG A 57 8.89 -19.99 5.24
N LEU A 58 7.82 -19.45 4.67
CA LEU A 58 6.42 -19.79 5.00
C LEU A 58 5.71 -20.44 3.81
N ALA A 59 4.65 -21.23 4.05
CA ALA A 59 3.76 -21.71 2.99
C ALA A 59 2.68 -20.66 2.70
N LYS A 60 2.35 -20.41 1.42
CA LYS A 60 1.31 -19.43 1.03
C LYS A 60 -0.08 -19.86 1.49
N PRO A 61 -0.96 -18.94 1.92
CA PRO A 61 -0.82 -17.47 1.95
C PRO A 61 0.04 -16.88 3.10
N GLY A 62 0.68 -17.73 3.92
CA GLY A 62 1.58 -17.33 4.99
C GLY A 62 0.84 -16.94 6.26
N THR A 63 1.32 -17.36 7.42
CA THR A 63 0.75 -16.98 8.72
C THR A 63 1.60 -15.89 9.37
N GLU A 64 0.98 -14.75 9.72
CA GLU A 64 1.70 -13.59 10.22
C GLU A 64 2.37 -13.82 11.57
N SER A 65 1.71 -14.58 12.44
CA SER A 65 2.24 -14.93 13.76
C SER A 65 3.54 -15.76 13.72
N GLU A 66 3.90 -16.29 12.55
CA GLU A 66 5.12 -17.07 12.37
C GLU A 66 6.33 -16.23 11.92
N LEU A 67 6.17 -14.93 11.66
CA LEU A 67 7.28 -14.05 11.28
C LEU A 67 8.09 -13.58 12.49
N ASP A 68 9.41 -13.46 12.29
CA ASP A 68 10.35 -12.91 13.26
C ASP A 68 11.23 -11.86 12.56
N PRO A 69 11.18 -10.57 12.95
CA PRO A 69 10.22 -10.01 13.90
C PRO A 69 8.81 -10.03 13.32
N ALA A 70 7.80 -10.12 14.19
CA ALA A 70 6.40 -10.01 13.75
C ALA A 70 6.14 -8.62 13.11
N PRO A 71 5.38 -8.54 12.00
CA PRO A 71 4.99 -7.28 11.41
C PRO A 71 4.36 -6.33 12.40
N GLN A 72 4.75 -5.06 12.32
CA GLN A 72 4.20 -4.04 13.18
C GLN A 72 2.99 -3.40 12.49
N PHE A 73 1.80 -3.62 13.05
CA PHE A 73 0.53 -3.16 12.47
C PHE A 73 -0.30 -2.27 13.41
N MET A 74 0.08 -2.14 14.68
CA MET A 74 -0.73 -1.44 15.69
C MET A 74 -0.56 0.08 15.65
N ALA A 75 0.53 0.62 15.09
CA ALA A 75 0.77 2.06 14.97
C ALA A 75 0.56 2.84 16.30
N PRO A 76 1.24 2.52 17.42
CA PRO A 76 0.92 3.07 18.75
C PRO A 76 1.03 4.61 18.85
N GLY A 77 1.85 5.22 17.98
CA GLY A 77 1.97 6.69 17.86
C GLY A 77 0.79 7.36 17.13
N TYR A 78 0.02 6.61 16.34
CA TYR A 78 -1.16 7.13 15.63
C TYR A 78 -2.33 7.26 16.60
N LYS A 79 -2.80 8.50 16.82
CA LYS A 79 -3.97 8.80 17.66
C LYS A 79 -5.20 9.03 16.79
N GLY A 80 -6.24 8.24 17.02
CA GLY A 80 -7.53 8.39 16.35
C GLY A 80 -8.15 9.76 16.64
N SER A 81 -8.91 10.26 15.67
CA SER A 81 -9.48 11.61 15.69
C SER A 81 -10.89 11.66 15.08
N GLY A 82 -11.54 10.50 14.95
CA GLY A 82 -12.90 10.36 14.43
C GLY A 82 -13.02 10.67 12.93
N LYS A 83 -11.93 10.53 12.15
CA LYS A 83 -11.96 10.85 10.70
C LYS A 83 -12.91 9.97 9.92
N LEU A 84 -13.20 8.77 10.42
CA LEU A 84 -14.08 7.78 9.83
C LEU A 84 -15.25 7.45 10.77
N GLU A 85 -15.61 8.38 11.67
CA GLU A 85 -16.61 8.14 12.71
C GLU A 85 -17.94 7.67 12.11
N GLY A 86 -18.39 6.52 12.60
CA GLY A 86 -19.63 5.89 12.18
C GLY A 86 -19.62 5.35 10.75
N MET A 87 -18.49 5.33 10.04
CA MET A 87 -18.38 4.74 8.70
C MET A 87 -18.32 3.20 8.76
N THR A 88 -18.60 2.56 7.63
CA THR A 88 -18.45 1.11 7.48
C THR A 88 -17.50 0.77 6.34
N ALA A 89 -16.52 -0.10 6.61
CA ALA A 89 -15.51 -0.50 5.65
C ALA A 89 -15.50 -2.01 5.38
N ILE A 90 -15.21 -2.38 4.14
CA ILE A 90 -14.73 -3.73 3.76
C ILE A 90 -13.24 -3.61 3.45
N VAL A 91 -12.43 -4.52 3.98
CA VAL A 91 -11.01 -4.64 3.63
C VAL A 91 -10.71 -6.09 3.25
N THR A 92 -10.28 -6.35 2.01
CA THR A 92 -9.92 -7.70 1.55
C THR A 92 -8.46 -8.04 1.87
N GLY A 93 -8.16 -9.28 2.23
CA GLY A 93 -6.83 -9.68 2.71
C GLY A 93 -6.44 -8.94 3.99
N ALA A 94 -7.40 -8.76 4.90
CA ALA A 94 -7.24 -8.00 6.12
C ALA A 94 -6.99 -8.86 7.36
N ASP A 95 -6.89 -10.17 7.17
CA ASP A 95 -6.34 -11.09 8.18
C ASP A 95 -4.91 -10.72 8.55
N SER A 96 -4.10 -10.18 7.62
CA SER A 96 -2.67 -9.94 7.81
C SER A 96 -2.15 -8.69 7.07
N GLY A 97 -0.88 -8.36 7.30
CA GLY A 97 -0.08 -7.34 6.63
C GLY A 97 -0.71 -5.96 6.62
N ILE A 98 -0.67 -5.32 5.45
CA ILE A 98 -1.21 -3.98 5.22
C ILE A 98 -2.71 -3.96 5.52
N GLY A 99 -3.46 -4.97 5.09
CA GLY A 99 -4.91 -5.05 5.31
C GLY A 99 -5.27 -5.05 6.79
N ARG A 100 -4.54 -5.82 7.61
CA ARG A 100 -4.68 -5.82 9.09
C ARG A 100 -4.44 -4.43 9.67
N ALA A 101 -3.31 -3.79 9.32
CA ALA A 101 -2.99 -2.45 9.82
C ALA A 101 -4.07 -1.41 9.43
N VAL A 102 -4.59 -1.50 8.20
CA VAL A 102 -5.68 -0.66 7.71
C VAL A 102 -6.97 -0.90 8.50
N ALA A 103 -7.36 -2.15 8.73
CA ALA A 103 -8.55 -2.49 9.52
C ALA A 103 -8.47 -1.92 10.94
N VAL A 104 -7.31 -2.06 11.59
CA VAL A 104 -7.07 -1.51 12.95
C VAL A 104 -7.14 0.03 12.95
N LEU A 105 -6.50 0.72 12.00
CA LEU A 105 -6.57 2.18 11.96
C LEU A 105 -7.94 2.72 11.56
N PHE A 106 -8.69 2.00 10.71
CA PHE A 106 -10.06 2.36 10.39
C PHE A 106 -10.94 2.28 11.64
N ALA A 107 -10.80 1.21 12.42
CA ALA A 107 -11.47 1.07 13.70
C ALA A 107 -11.10 2.19 14.68
N ARG A 108 -9.81 2.50 14.80
CA ARG A 108 -9.30 3.60 15.63
C ARG A 108 -9.84 4.97 15.22
N GLU A 109 -10.17 5.16 13.94
CA GLU A 109 -10.79 6.38 13.41
C GLU A 109 -12.32 6.36 13.45
N GLY A 110 -12.93 5.31 14.00
CA GLY A 110 -14.35 5.23 14.30
C GLY A 110 -15.19 4.39 13.33
N ALA A 111 -14.57 3.62 12.43
CA ALA A 111 -15.30 2.80 11.45
C ALA A 111 -15.55 1.37 11.94
N ASP A 112 -16.72 0.81 11.64
CA ASP A 112 -16.94 -0.64 11.72
C ASP A 112 -16.31 -1.32 10.50
N VAL A 113 -15.71 -2.51 10.69
CA VAL A 113 -14.87 -3.14 9.67
C VAL A 113 -15.27 -4.59 9.40
N ALA A 114 -15.56 -4.90 8.14
CA ALA A 114 -15.62 -6.27 7.63
C ALA A 114 -14.24 -6.68 7.08
N VAL A 115 -13.67 -7.71 7.68
CA VAL A 115 -12.38 -8.32 7.33
C VAL A 115 -12.65 -9.51 6.43
N LEU A 116 -12.29 -9.37 5.17
CA LEU A 116 -12.35 -10.45 4.19
C LEU A 116 -10.96 -11.10 4.09
N TYR A 117 -10.92 -12.43 4.04
CA TYR A 117 -9.70 -13.23 4.01
C TYR A 117 -9.99 -14.60 3.39
N LEU A 118 -8.95 -15.39 3.07
CA LEU A 118 -9.13 -16.65 2.36
C LEU A 118 -9.49 -17.79 3.32
N ASN A 119 -8.57 -18.18 4.21
CA ASN A 119 -8.73 -19.30 5.15
C ASN A 119 -7.88 -19.19 6.43
N GLU A 120 -7.18 -18.07 6.63
CA GLU A 120 -6.27 -17.78 7.74
C GLU A 120 -7.04 -17.38 9.01
N HIS A 121 -7.98 -18.23 9.45
CA HIS A 121 -8.94 -17.91 10.50
C HIS A 121 -8.29 -17.42 11.80
N GLY A 122 -7.11 -17.94 12.17
CA GLY A 122 -6.37 -17.48 13.36
C GLY A 122 -5.89 -16.04 13.25
N ASP A 123 -5.36 -15.65 12.08
CA ASP A 123 -4.90 -14.30 11.80
C ASP A 123 -6.10 -13.33 11.66
N ALA A 124 -7.19 -13.78 11.05
CA ALA A 124 -8.43 -13.01 10.99
C ALA A 124 -9.05 -12.74 12.37
N GLU A 125 -9.09 -13.74 13.26
CA GLU A 125 -9.53 -13.58 14.65
C GLU A 125 -8.62 -12.61 15.43
N MET A 126 -7.33 -12.57 15.11
CA MET A 126 -6.44 -11.58 15.69
C MET A 126 -6.83 -10.15 15.24
N THR A 127 -7.00 -9.93 13.93
CA THR A 127 -7.47 -8.64 13.40
C THR A 127 -8.79 -8.23 14.06
N LYS A 128 -9.74 -9.17 14.19
CA LYS A 128 -11.03 -8.93 14.85
C LYS A 128 -10.87 -8.39 16.27
N ARG A 129 -10.08 -9.07 17.10
CA ARG A 129 -9.84 -8.63 18.49
C ARG A 129 -9.21 -7.25 18.54
N CYS A 130 -8.31 -6.92 17.60
CA CYS A 130 -7.71 -5.59 17.53
C CYS A 130 -8.74 -4.52 17.14
N VAL A 131 -9.60 -4.77 16.14
CA VAL A 131 -10.70 -3.86 15.77
C VAL A 131 -11.67 -3.64 16.94
N GLU A 132 -12.07 -4.72 17.61
CA GLU A 132 -12.98 -4.66 18.76
C GLU A 132 -12.36 -3.92 19.95
N LYS A 133 -11.03 -4.03 20.14
CA LYS A 133 -10.30 -3.28 21.17
C LYS A 133 -10.28 -1.77 20.92
N GLU A 134 -10.37 -1.33 19.67
CA GLU A 134 -10.56 0.09 19.31
C GLU A 134 -12.02 0.54 19.50
N GLY A 135 -12.91 -0.35 19.96
CA GLY A 135 -14.31 -0.04 20.29
C GLY A 135 -15.29 -0.14 19.13
N ARG A 136 -14.87 -0.72 17.99
CA ARG A 136 -15.70 -0.85 16.78
C ARG A 136 -16.14 -2.27 16.51
N ARG A 137 -17.20 -2.43 15.71
CA ARG A 137 -17.69 -3.77 15.34
C ARG A 137 -16.81 -4.36 14.25
N CYS A 138 -16.59 -5.67 14.34
CA CYS A 138 -15.84 -6.42 13.33
C CYS A 138 -16.62 -7.62 12.83
N LEU A 139 -16.66 -7.81 11.51
CA LEU A 139 -17.26 -8.95 10.83
C LEU A 139 -16.18 -9.72 10.09
N LEU A 140 -16.09 -11.03 10.31
CA LEU A 140 -15.16 -11.90 9.60
C LEU A 140 -15.89 -12.63 8.47
N ILE A 141 -15.36 -12.55 7.25
CA ILE A 141 -15.93 -13.23 6.09
C ILE A 141 -14.81 -13.96 5.34
N ALA A 142 -14.78 -15.28 5.45
CA ALA A 142 -13.82 -16.12 4.74
C ALA A 142 -14.34 -16.48 3.34
N GLY A 143 -13.48 -16.38 2.33
CA GLY A 143 -13.76 -16.86 0.98
C GLY A 143 -12.89 -16.20 -0.09
N ASP A 144 -13.17 -16.55 -1.33
CA ASP A 144 -12.29 -16.26 -2.45
C ASP A 144 -12.82 -15.13 -3.33
N VAL A 145 -12.09 -14.02 -3.39
CA VAL A 145 -12.46 -12.84 -4.19
C VAL A 145 -12.51 -13.12 -5.70
N ARG A 146 -11.90 -14.21 -6.16
CA ARG A 146 -12.02 -14.68 -7.55
C ARG A 146 -13.46 -15.03 -7.90
N ASP A 147 -14.25 -15.48 -6.92
CA ASP A 147 -15.66 -15.81 -7.11
C ASP A 147 -16.57 -14.57 -6.94
N SER A 148 -17.21 -14.17 -8.03
CA SER A 148 -18.15 -13.04 -8.01
C SER A 148 -19.38 -13.27 -7.11
N ALA A 149 -19.81 -14.52 -6.93
CA ALA A 149 -20.92 -14.85 -6.04
C ALA A 149 -20.53 -14.61 -4.57
N PHE A 150 -19.32 -15.03 -4.18
CA PHE A 150 -18.75 -14.70 -2.89
C PHE A 150 -18.66 -13.19 -2.67
N CYS A 151 -18.14 -12.42 -3.63
CA CYS A 151 -18.04 -10.96 -3.50
C CYS A 151 -19.41 -10.30 -3.26
N ASN A 152 -20.44 -10.73 -3.98
CA ASN A 152 -21.81 -10.23 -3.78
C ASN A 152 -22.33 -10.59 -2.37
N GLN A 153 -22.13 -11.84 -1.94
CA GLN A 153 -22.55 -12.28 -0.60
C GLN A 153 -21.81 -11.55 0.51
N ALA A 154 -20.50 -11.31 0.38
CA ALA A 154 -19.70 -10.63 1.39
C ALA A 154 -20.12 -9.17 1.57
N VAL A 155 -20.41 -8.46 0.47
CA VAL A 155 -20.97 -7.10 0.51
C VAL A 155 -22.35 -7.12 1.18
N GLN A 156 -23.21 -8.06 0.81
CA GLN A 156 -24.55 -8.16 1.41
C GLN A 156 -24.49 -8.44 2.91
N GLN A 157 -23.67 -9.41 3.36
CA GLN A 157 -23.45 -9.70 4.78
C GLN A 157 -22.95 -8.46 5.55
N THR A 158 -22.05 -7.68 4.95
CA THR A 158 -21.56 -6.44 5.55
C THR A 158 -22.68 -5.42 5.72
N VAL A 159 -23.49 -5.21 4.68
CA VAL A 159 -24.63 -4.28 4.71
C VAL A 159 -25.70 -4.75 5.69
N ASP A 160 -25.96 -6.04 5.79
CA ASP A 160 -26.92 -6.59 6.75
C ASP A 160 -26.44 -6.43 8.21
N ALA A 161 -25.15 -6.66 8.46
CA ALA A 161 -24.57 -6.55 9.79
C ALA A 161 -24.42 -5.09 10.27
N PHE A 162 -24.04 -4.20 9.36
CA PHE A 162 -23.65 -2.83 9.72
C PHE A 162 -24.64 -1.75 9.26
N GLY A 163 -25.58 -2.11 8.39
CA GLY A 163 -26.64 -1.23 7.86
C GLY A 163 -26.23 -0.41 6.64
N LYS A 164 -24.94 -0.42 6.26
CA LYS A 164 -24.39 0.37 5.14
C LYS A 164 -23.00 -0.11 4.73
N LEU A 165 -22.49 0.48 3.65
CA LEU A 165 -21.10 0.39 3.21
C LEU A 165 -20.65 1.76 2.73
N ASP A 166 -19.54 2.27 3.28
CA ASP A 166 -18.99 3.58 2.92
C ASP A 166 -17.61 3.46 2.26
N ILE A 167 -16.81 2.45 2.64
CA ILE A 167 -15.42 2.29 2.20
C ILE A 167 -15.20 0.87 1.69
N LEU A 168 -14.61 0.73 0.51
CA LEU A 168 -14.08 -0.54 0.00
C LEU A 168 -12.57 -0.42 -0.15
N VAL A 169 -11.83 -1.33 0.48
CA VAL A 169 -10.39 -1.51 0.27
C VAL A 169 -10.14 -2.85 -0.40
N ASN A 170 -9.76 -2.80 -1.68
CA ASN A 170 -9.29 -3.98 -2.40
C ASN A 170 -7.79 -4.14 -2.16
N ASN A 171 -7.41 -5.11 -1.32
CA ASN A 171 -6.03 -5.33 -0.90
C ASN A 171 -5.56 -6.79 -1.08
N ALA A 172 -6.46 -7.77 -1.04
CA ALA A 172 -6.12 -9.18 -1.27
C ALA A 172 -5.37 -9.38 -2.59
N ALA A 173 -4.25 -10.10 -2.57
CA ALA A 173 -3.44 -10.36 -3.75
C ALA A 173 -2.75 -11.73 -3.68
N PHE A 174 -2.47 -12.28 -4.85
CA PHE A 174 -1.52 -13.38 -5.06
C PHE A 174 -0.27 -12.85 -5.74
N GLN A 175 0.89 -13.37 -5.33
CA GLN A 175 2.20 -13.06 -5.89
C GLN A 175 3.05 -14.33 -5.82
N GLU A 176 3.76 -14.66 -6.88
CA GLU A 176 4.77 -15.71 -6.90
C GLU A 176 5.94 -15.33 -7.81
N HIS A 177 7.18 -15.52 -7.36
CA HIS A 177 8.36 -15.24 -8.18
C HIS A 177 8.51 -16.24 -9.33
N ALA A 178 8.94 -15.73 -10.49
CA ALA A 178 9.44 -16.53 -11.60
C ALA A 178 10.74 -15.90 -12.11
N LEU A 179 11.79 -16.69 -12.32
CA LEU A 179 13.09 -16.17 -12.75
C LEU A 179 13.12 -15.85 -14.25
N SER A 180 12.15 -16.38 -15.00
CA SER A 180 11.97 -16.14 -16.43
C SER A 180 10.49 -16.17 -16.81
N LEU A 181 10.16 -15.62 -17.98
CA LEU A 181 8.79 -15.63 -18.50
C LEU A 181 8.33 -17.07 -18.81
N GLU A 182 9.26 -17.92 -19.25
CA GLU A 182 9.05 -19.31 -19.61
C GLU A 182 8.66 -20.20 -18.43
N GLU A 183 8.93 -19.78 -17.18
CA GLU A 183 8.53 -20.47 -15.96
C GLU A 183 7.08 -20.17 -15.54
N ILE A 184 6.46 -19.13 -16.10
CA ILE A 184 5.09 -18.73 -15.78
C ILE A 184 4.13 -19.63 -16.56
N THR A 185 3.59 -20.65 -15.87
CA THR A 185 2.53 -21.51 -16.40
C THR A 185 1.21 -20.76 -16.57
N ASP A 186 0.31 -21.29 -17.39
CA ASP A 186 -1.04 -20.75 -17.58
C ASP A 186 -1.81 -20.73 -16.25
N GLU A 187 -1.66 -21.75 -15.40
CA GLU A 187 -2.30 -21.82 -14.09
C GLU A 187 -1.76 -20.76 -13.11
N HIS A 188 -0.44 -20.53 -13.10
CA HIS A 188 0.17 -19.46 -12.32
C HIS A 188 -0.38 -18.11 -12.79
N PHE A 189 -0.30 -17.83 -14.10
CA PHE A 189 -0.77 -16.57 -14.66
C PHE A 189 -2.27 -16.33 -14.37
N ASP A 190 -3.13 -17.33 -14.59
CA ASP A 190 -4.57 -17.24 -14.31
C ASP A 190 -4.85 -17.01 -12.82
N MET A 191 -4.10 -17.65 -11.92
CA MET A 191 -4.21 -17.42 -10.48
C MET A 191 -3.93 -15.95 -10.12
N THR A 192 -2.82 -15.38 -10.62
CA THR A 192 -2.43 -13.99 -10.37
C THR A 192 -3.48 -13.03 -10.93
N ILE A 193 -3.89 -13.22 -12.18
CA ILE A 193 -4.86 -12.34 -12.87
C ILE A 193 -6.24 -12.41 -12.20
N ARG A 194 -6.73 -13.60 -11.87
CA ARG A 194 -8.04 -13.76 -11.24
C ARG A 194 -8.06 -13.16 -9.84
N THR A 195 -7.02 -13.36 -9.05
CA THR A 195 -6.96 -12.81 -7.69
C THR A 195 -6.85 -11.29 -7.73
N ASN A 196 -5.90 -10.77 -8.51
CA ASN A 196 -5.50 -9.36 -8.43
C ASN A 196 -6.35 -8.44 -9.32
N LEU A 197 -6.96 -8.93 -10.41
CA LEU A 197 -7.79 -8.13 -11.29
C LEU A 197 -9.27 -8.49 -11.21
N TYR A 198 -9.62 -9.77 -11.39
CA TYR A 198 -11.02 -10.18 -11.27
C TYR A 198 -11.55 -9.91 -9.87
N GLY A 199 -10.75 -10.19 -8.82
CA GLY A 199 -11.11 -9.88 -7.43
C GLY A 199 -11.48 -8.41 -7.21
N TYR A 200 -10.64 -7.49 -7.70
CA TYR A 200 -10.87 -6.04 -7.56
C TYR A 200 -12.10 -5.59 -8.34
N PHE A 201 -12.29 -6.12 -9.56
CA PHE A 201 -13.45 -5.82 -10.38
C PHE A 201 -14.74 -6.36 -9.75
N ASN A 202 -14.72 -7.60 -9.26
CA ASN A 202 -15.85 -8.27 -8.62
C ASN A 202 -16.29 -7.51 -7.36
N MET A 203 -15.35 -7.18 -6.48
CA MET A 203 -15.63 -6.44 -5.25
C MET A 203 -16.14 -5.03 -5.54
N ALA A 204 -15.52 -4.30 -6.47
CA ALA A 204 -16.00 -2.97 -6.85
C ALA A 204 -17.43 -3.05 -7.43
N ARG A 205 -17.69 -4.00 -8.33
CA ARG A 205 -19.03 -4.22 -8.91
C ARG A 205 -20.07 -4.56 -7.85
N ALA A 206 -19.74 -5.42 -6.90
CA ALA A 206 -20.62 -5.82 -5.80
C ALA A 206 -20.89 -4.66 -4.83
N ALA A 207 -19.87 -3.86 -4.50
CA ALA A 207 -19.99 -2.75 -3.55
C ALA A 207 -20.74 -1.55 -4.12
N LEU A 208 -20.56 -1.23 -5.41
CA LEU A 208 -21.06 0.00 -6.01
C LEU A 208 -22.56 0.27 -5.78
N PRO A 209 -23.49 -0.70 -5.84
CA PRO A 209 -24.90 -0.45 -5.52
C PRO A 209 -25.16 0.11 -4.11
N HIS A 210 -24.25 -0.14 -3.16
CA HIS A 210 -24.38 0.25 -1.76
C HIS A 210 -23.60 1.52 -1.40
N LEU A 211 -22.63 1.92 -2.24
CA LEU A 211 -21.85 3.13 -2.05
C LEU A 211 -22.63 4.39 -2.44
N LYS A 212 -22.53 5.43 -1.60
CA LYS A 212 -23.23 6.72 -1.74
C LYS A 212 -22.23 7.86 -1.93
N ALA A 213 -22.74 9.07 -2.14
CA ALA A 213 -21.89 10.26 -2.16
C ALA A 213 -21.11 10.38 -0.84
N GLY A 214 -19.80 10.62 -0.95
CA GLY A 214 -18.87 10.61 0.19
C GLY A 214 -18.11 9.28 0.38
N SER A 215 -18.55 8.19 -0.26
CA SER A 215 -17.87 6.90 -0.21
C SER A 215 -16.51 6.90 -0.91
N SER A 216 -15.65 5.95 -0.54
CA SER A 216 -14.30 5.80 -1.08
C SER A 216 -13.99 4.35 -1.45
N ILE A 217 -13.39 4.14 -2.62
CA ILE A 217 -12.76 2.88 -3.01
C ILE A 217 -11.24 3.10 -3.02
N ILE A 218 -10.50 2.23 -2.35
CA ILE A 218 -9.04 2.29 -2.30
C ILE A 218 -8.49 0.95 -2.78
N ASN A 219 -7.65 0.99 -3.82
CA ASN A 219 -7.03 -0.20 -4.38
C ASN A 219 -5.55 -0.26 -3.94
N SER A 220 -5.10 -1.41 -3.44
CA SER A 220 -3.69 -1.65 -3.17
C SER A 220 -2.96 -1.97 -4.47
N GLY A 221 -2.27 -0.96 -5.00
CA GLY A 221 -1.31 -1.08 -6.08
C GLY A 221 0.03 -1.64 -5.58
N SER A 222 1.11 -1.25 -6.24
CA SER A 222 2.50 -1.60 -5.88
C SER A 222 3.44 -0.66 -6.65
N GLU A 223 4.64 -0.42 -6.14
CA GLU A 223 5.72 0.17 -6.93
C GLU A 223 6.05 -0.64 -8.18
N THR A 224 5.86 -1.97 -8.15
CA THR A 224 6.07 -2.85 -9.32
C THR A 224 5.11 -2.54 -10.46
N GLY A 225 3.93 -1.96 -10.16
CA GLY A 225 3.02 -1.45 -11.19
C GLY A 225 3.47 -0.11 -11.80
N LEU A 226 4.36 0.63 -11.13
CA LEU A 226 4.94 1.88 -11.61
C LEU A 226 6.22 1.65 -12.42
N PHE A 227 7.06 0.73 -11.96
CA PHE A 227 8.43 0.57 -12.45
C PHE A 227 8.72 -0.79 -13.10
N GLY A 228 7.83 -1.79 -12.91
CA GLY A 228 8.09 -3.19 -13.26
C GLY A 228 9.03 -3.87 -12.27
N GLN A 229 9.05 -5.21 -12.28
CA GLN A 229 10.01 -6.03 -11.55
C GLN A 229 10.27 -7.32 -12.36
N PRO A 230 11.51 -7.54 -12.87
CA PRO A 230 11.85 -8.67 -13.73
C PRO A 230 11.44 -10.06 -13.23
N ILE A 231 11.45 -10.28 -11.91
CA ILE A 231 11.09 -11.59 -11.31
C ILE A 231 9.61 -11.70 -10.90
N LEU A 232 8.79 -10.70 -11.25
CA LEU A 232 7.37 -10.60 -10.90
C LEU A 232 6.56 -10.07 -12.11
N LEU A 233 6.70 -10.70 -13.28
CA LEU A 233 6.17 -10.22 -14.56
C LEU A 233 4.64 -10.08 -14.56
N ASP A 234 3.93 -11.14 -14.19
CA ASP A 234 2.47 -11.21 -14.14
C ASP A 234 1.90 -10.36 -12.99
N TYR A 235 2.54 -10.38 -11.83
CA TYR A 235 2.19 -9.53 -10.70
C TYR A 235 2.35 -8.04 -11.06
N SER A 236 3.47 -7.63 -11.64
CA SER A 236 3.70 -6.25 -12.11
C SER A 236 2.63 -5.83 -13.12
N ALA A 237 2.28 -6.71 -14.06
CA ALA A 237 1.20 -6.47 -15.01
C ALA A 237 -0.15 -6.24 -14.31
N THR A 238 -0.50 -7.07 -13.32
CA THR A 238 -1.73 -6.86 -12.54
C THR A 238 -1.71 -5.53 -11.76
N LYS A 239 -0.58 -5.14 -11.18
CA LYS A 239 -0.48 -3.89 -10.42
C LYS A 239 -0.56 -2.66 -11.31
N GLY A 240 0.05 -2.68 -12.50
CA GLY A 240 -0.15 -1.63 -13.51
C GLY A 240 -1.60 -1.55 -14.00
N ALA A 241 -2.25 -2.71 -14.22
CA ALA A 241 -3.66 -2.76 -14.58
C ALA A 241 -4.58 -2.24 -13.44
N ILE A 242 -4.28 -2.51 -12.17
CA ILE A 242 -4.98 -1.94 -11.01
C ILE A 242 -4.86 -0.41 -11.00
N HIS A 243 -3.70 0.15 -11.33
CA HIS A 243 -3.51 1.60 -11.42
C HIS A 243 -4.36 2.21 -12.54
N ALA A 244 -4.39 1.58 -13.71
CA ALA A 244 -5.23 2.02 -14.82
C ALA A 244 -6.74 1.90 -14.49
N PHE A 245 -7.14 0.77 -13.91
CA PHE A 245 -8.51 0.53 -13.45
C PHE A 245 -8.97 1.56 -12.42
N THR A 246 -8.10 1.92 -11.47
CA THR A 246 -8.36 2.96 -10.46
C THR A 246 -8.70 4.29 -11.12
N LYS A 247 -7.89 4.74 -12.09
CA LYS A 247 -8.10 6.01 -12.81
C LYS A 247 -9.40 5.98 -13.62
N ALA A 248 -9.65 4.89 -14.34
CA ALA A 248 -10.85 4.74 -15.15
C ALA A 248 -12.12 4.71 -14.29
N LEU A 249 -12.12 3.93 -13.21
CA LEU A 249 -13.26 3.82 -12.30
C LEU A 249 -13.50 5.15 -11.58
N ALA A 250 -12.46 5.86 -11.16
CA ALA A 250 -12.56 7.20 -10.56
C ALA A 250 -13.40 8.15 -11.42
N THR A 251 -13.08 8.27 -12.71
CA THR A 251 -13.84 9.12 -13.64
C THR A 251 -15.27 8.60 -13.85
N ASN A 252 -15.44 7.27 -13.92
CA ASN A 252 -16.75 6.65 -14.13
C ASN A 252 -17.74 6.93 -12.98
N VAL A 253 -17.27 6.88 -11.73
CA VAL A 253 -18.15 7.01 -10.55
C VAL A 253 -18.10 8.40 -9.89
N ALA A 254 -17.27 9.32 -10.40
CA ALA A 254 -17.21 10.70 -9.91
C ALA A 254 -18.58 11.42 -9.91
N PRO A 255 -19.46 11.28 -10.94
CA PRO A 255 -20.79 11.89 -10.90
C PRO A 255 -21.68 11.41 -9.74
N ARG A 256 -21.34 10.26 -9.12
CA ARG A 256 -22.04 9.70 -7.95
C ARG A 256 -21.47 10.19 -6.62
N GLY A 257 -20.45 11.05 -6.64
CA GLY A 257 -19.75 11.53 -5.46
C GLY A 257 -18.88 10.46 -4.77
N ILE A 258 -18.46 9.43 -5.51
CA ILE A 258 -17.60 8.35 -5.00
C ILE A 258 -16.17 8.61 -5.47
N ARG A 259 -15.20 8.50 -4.56
CA ARG A 259 -13.77 8.65 -4.88
C ARG A 259 -13.14 7.27 -5.06
N VAL A 260 -12.19 7.16 -5.99
CA VAL A 260 -11.47 5.91 -6.24
C VAL A 260 -9.98 6.24 -6.36
N ASN A 261 -9.16 5.68 -5.47
CA ASN A 261 -7.72 5.96 -5.42
C ASN A 261 -6.94 4.68 -5.22
N ALA A 262 -5.63 4.74 -5.38
CA ALA A 262 -4.73 3.63 -5.08
C ALA A 262 -3.59 4.07 -4.15
N VAL A 263 -3.17 3.16 -3.28
CA VAL A 263 -1.89 3.24 -2.56
C VAL A 263 -0.93 2.29 -3.26
N ALA A 264 0.28 2.73 -3.58
CA ALA A 264 1.33 1.93 -4.20
C ALA A 264 2.48 1.75 -3.20
N PRO A 265 2.47 0.68 -2.39
CA PRO A 265 3.54 0.40 -1.46
C PRO A 265 4.82 -0.04 -2.19
N GLY A 266 5.97 0.26 -1.58
CA GLY A 266 7.24 -0.42 -1.89
C GLY A 266 7.38 -1.73 -1.12
N PRO A 267 8.59 -2.16 -0.74
CA PRO A 267 8.77 -3.36 0.08
C PRO A 267 8.23 -3.16 1.50
N VAL A 268 7.22 -3.95 1.87
CA VAL A 268 6.58 -3.93 3.20
C VAL A 268 6.75 -5.28 3.87
N TRP A 269 7.24 -5.32 5.10
CA TRP A 269 7.40 -6.56 5.86
C TRP A 269 6.03 -7.19 6.20
N THR A 270 5.65 -8.21 5.42
CA THR A 270 4.36 -8.92 5.51
C THR A 270 4.57 -10.40 5.25
N PRO A 271 3.61 -11.28 5.56
CA PRO A 271 3.71 -12.72 5.27
C PRO A 271 3.93 -13.05 3.80
N LEU A 272 3.53 -12.15 2.89
CA LEU A 272 3.65 -12.33 1.44
C LEU A 272 5.11 -12.51 0.98
N ASN A 273 6.08 -11.81 1.56
CA ASN A 273 7.47 -11.87 1.06
C ASN A 273 8.23 -13.11 1.53
N PRO A 274 8.20 -13.50 2.82
CA PRO A 274 8.90 -14.70 3.31
C PRO A 274 8.28 -16.01 2.82
N ALA A 275 7.04 -15.98 2.33
CA ALA A 275 6.43 -17.12 1.65
C ALA A 275 6.93 -17.30 0.20
N ASP A 276 7.59 -16.29 -0.36
CA ASP A 276 7.83 -16.17 -1.81
C ASP A 276 9.32 -15.99 -2.17
N GLN A 277 10.16 -15.45 -1.29
CA GLN A 277 11.57 -15.15 -1.59
C GLN A 277 12.58 -16.22 -1.13
N PRO A 278 13.72 -16.36 -1.86
CA PRO A 278 14.90 -17.07 -1.36
C PRO A 278 15.39 -16.53 0.00
N LEU A 279 15.94 -17.40 0.85
CA LEU A 279 16.29 -17.08 2.24
C LEU A 279 17.31 -15.95 2.41
N ASP A 280 18.21 -15.79 1.45
CA ASP A 280 19.20 -14.70 1.38
C ASP A 280 18.57 -13.35 1.01
N GLN A 281 17.52 -13.34 0.18
CA GLN A 281 16.77 -12.13 -0.13
C GLN A 281 15.87 -11.69 1.04
N VAL A 282 15.31 -12.63 1.80
CA VAL A 282 14.55 -12.33 3.02
C VAL A 282 15.43 -11.62 4.07
N GLU A 283 16.68 -12.06 4.23
CA GLU A 283 17.62 -11.47 5.17
C GLU A 283 17.90 -9.99 4.86
N GLN A 284 18.02 -9.63 3.58
CA GLN A 284 18.34 -8.27 3.14
C GLN A 284 17.11 -7.48 2.64
N PHE A 285 15.90 -7.95 2.96
CA PHE A 285 14.67 -7.39 2.43
C PHE A 285 14.57 -5.88 2.70
N GLY A 286 14.30 -5.08 1.66
CA GLY A 286 14.19 -3.62 1.74
C GLY A 286 15.50 -2.83 1.82
N SER A 287 16.66 -3.49 1.86
CA SER A 287 17.99 -2.83 1.83
C SER A 287 18.27 -2.04 0.55
N SER A 288 17.60 -2.38 -0.56
CA SER A 288 17.75 -1.69 -1.85
C SER A 288 17.01 -0.35 -1.92
N THR A 289 16.07 -0.07 -1.00
CA THR A 289 15.36 1.22 -0.94
C THR A 289 16.30 2.38 -0.59
N ASP A 290 15.87 3.62 -0.84
CA ASP A 290 16.62 4.80 -0.39
C ASP A 290 16.67 4.87 1.14
N MET A 291 15.63 4.37 1.82
CA MET A 291 15.57 4.26 3.29
C MET A 291 16.30 3.04 3.86
N LYS A 292 16.87 2.15 3.04
CA LYS A 292 17.66 0.97 3.44
C LYS A 292 16.95 0.02 4.42
N ARG A 293 15.62 0.00 4.43
CA ARG A 293 14.78 -0.91 5.21
C ARG A 293 13.41 -1.08 4.55
N PRO A 294 12.68 -2.17 4.85
CA PRO A 294 11.29 -2.26 4.44
C PRO A 294 10.43 -1.36 5.32
N ALA A 295 9.27 -0.98 4.80
CA ALA A 295 8.22 -0.41 5.63
C ALA A 295 7.58 -1.50 6.49
N GLN A 296 7.06 -1.12 7.66
CA GLN A 296 6.10 -1.94 8.38
C GLN A 296 4.66 -1.61 7.93
N PRO A 297 3.70 -2.55 8.04
CA PRO A 297 2.30 -2.29 7.69
C PRO A 297 1.71 -1.02 8.33
N GLU A 298 2.09 -0.73 9.58
CA GLU A 298 1.67 0.48 10.29
C GLU A 298 2.14 1.80 9.66
N GLU A 299 3.21 1.78 8.86
CA GLU A 299 3.72 2.97 8.17
C GLU A 299 2.94 3.26 6.86
N VAL A 300 2.27 2.24 6.31
CA VAL A 300 1.48 2.36 5.07
C VAL A 300 0.02 2.69 5.36
N SER A 301 -0.55 2.11 6.42
CA SER A 301 -1.97 2.25 6.78
C SER A 301 -2.49 3.70 6.93
N PRO A 302 -1.72 4.72 7.38
CA PRO A 302 -2.20 6.11 7.42
C PRO A 302 -2.59 6.67 6.05
N ALA A 303 -1.94 6.22 4.96
CA ALA A 303 -2.31 6.63 3.60
C ALA A 303 -3.73 6.16 3.23
N TYR A 304 -4.16 5.00 3.73
CA TYR A 304 -5.52 4.51 3.52
C TYR A 304 -6.53 5.33 4.31
N VAL A 305 -6.23 5.72 5.56
CA VAL A 305 -7.10 6.62 6.33
C VAL A 305 -7.27 7.95 5.60
N PHE A 306 -6.16 8.54 5.14
CA PHE A 306 -6.16 9.79 4.39
C PHE A 306 -7.07 9.71 3.15
N LEU A 307 -6.96 8.65 2.36
CA LEU A 307 -7.77 8.45 1.14
C LEU A 307 -9.21 8.02 1.45
N ALA A 308 -9.47 7.37 2.58
CA ALA A 308 -10.82 7.00 3.00
C ALA A 308 -11.61 8.23 3.48
N ALA A 309 -10.98 9.08 4.29
CA ALA A 309 -11.64 10.18 4.99
C ALA A 309 -12.01 11.35 4.06
N PRO A 310 -13.32 11.68 3.90
CA PRO A 310 -13.74 12.81 3.07
C PRO A 310 -13.12 14.14 3.51
N VAL A 311 -12.97 14.35 4.83
CA VAL A 311 -12.37 15.58 5.40
C VAL A 311 -10.91 15.78 4.97
N CYS A 312 -10.22 14.72 4.57
CA CYS A 312 -8.81 14.78 4.14
C CYS A 312 -8.66 14.84 2.62
N SER A 313 -9.54 14.18 1.87
CA SER A 313 -9.30 13.86 0.47
C SER A 313 -10.53 14.04 -0.44
N ALA A 314 -11.49 14.88 -0.05
CA ALA A 314 -12.70 15.17 -0.85
C ALA A 314 -12.42 15.59 -2.30
N TYR A 315 -11.28 16.23 -2.57
CA TYR A 315 -10.87 16.66 -3.92
C TYR A 315 -9.81 15.75 -4.57
N ILE A 316 -9.64 14.53 -4.07
CA ILE A 316 -8.65 13.56 -4.56
C ILE A 316 -9.38 12.30 -5.03
N THR A 317 -9.32 12.07 -6.34
CA THR A 317 -9.81 10.85 -7.00
C THR A 317 -8.92 10.54 -8.21
N GLY A 318 -8.66 9.26 -8.47
CA GLY A 318 -7.80 8.79 -9.56
C GLY A 318 -6.29 8.82 -9.25
N VAL A 319 -5.89 9.12 -8.01
CA VAL A 319 -4.46 9.15 -7.66
C VAL A 319 -3.91 7.74 -7.45
N VAL A 320 -2.64 7.54 -7.81
CA VAL A 320 -1.81 6.44 -7.32
C VAL A 320 -0.79 7.06 -6.37
N LEU A 321 -0.96 6.86 -5.06
CA LEU A 321 -0.14 7.45 -4.01
C LEU A 321 1.02 6.49 -3.65
N PRO A 322 2.27 6.81 -4.01
CA PRO A 322 3.41 5.96 -3.66
C PRO A 322 3.76 6.05 -2.17
N VAL A 323 4.03 4.91 -1.53
CA VAL A 323 4.52 4.79 -0.15
C VAL A 323 5.66 3.76 -0.15
N MET A 324 6.83 4.16 -0.65
CA MET A 324 7.86 3.22 -1.12
C MET A 324 9.24 3.36 -0.47
N GLY A 325 9.44 4.31 0.44
CA GLY A 325 10.75 4.50 1.10
C GLY A 325 11.87 4.95 0.15
N GLY A 326 11.52 5.56 -0.99
CA GLY A 326 12.43 6.10 -1.99
C GLY A 326 11.71 6.85 -3.10
N VAL A 327 12.47 7.37 -4.07
CA VAL A 327 11.92 8.07 -5.27
C VAL A 327 11.99 7.22 -6.54
N THR A 328 12.70 6.10 -6.50
CA THR A 328 12.76 5.07 -7.55
C THR A 328 12.21 3.76 -7.03
N GLY A 329 11.72 2.89 -7.92
CA GLY A 329 11.34 1.52 -7.55
C GLY A 329 12.52 0.75 -6.96
N SER A 330 12.27 -0.17 -6.03
CA SER A 330 13.33 -1.04 -5.54
C SER A 330 13.77 -1.99 -6.66
N ALA A 331 15.09 -2.06 -6.86
CA ALA A 331 15.72 -2.98 -7.82
C ALA A 331 15.65 -4.41 -7.28
#